data_AF-A0A146M7F3-F1
#
_entry.id   AF-A0A146M7F3-F1
#
_cell.length_a   1.000
_cell.length_b   1.000
_cell.length_c   1.000
_cell.angle_alpha   90.00
_cell.angle_beta   90.00
_cell.angle_gamma   90.00
#
_symmetry.space_group_name_H-M   'P 1'
#
loop_
_entity.id
_entity.type
_entity.pdbx_description
1 polymer ?
#
loop_
_entity_poly.entity_id
_entity_poly.type
_entity_poly.pdbx_seq_one_letter_code
_entity_poly.pdbx_strand_id
1 'polypeptide(L)'
;LDNISNNMFIGATNAENGEMNKIKNQLTGEWGAVPDVARHYKANGVKWVAVGDENYGEGSSREHAALEPRHLGGRAIIVKSFARIHETNLKKQGLLPLTFANAADYDKIQPTDKISLLGLKDLAPGKPVTCEVKHA
;
A
#
# COMPACT_ATOMS: atom_id res chain seq x y z
N LEU A 1 -13.04 11.25 9.04
CA LEU A 1 -12.03 10.35 8.45
C LEU A 1 -12.30 8.87 8.74
N ASP A 2 -12.67 8.52 9.97
CA ASP A 2 -12.87 7.11 10.31
C ASP A 2 -13.98 6.42 9.48
N ASN A 3 -15.18 7.03 9.40
CA ASN A 3 -16.29 6.45 8.63
C ASN A 3 -15.98 6.30 7.13
N ILE A 4 -15.34 7.30 6.51
CA ILE A 4 -15.03 7.23 5.07
C ILE A 4 -13.95 6.18 4.77
N SER A 5 -13.06 5.90 5.74
CA SER A 5 -12.03 4.86 5.60
C SER A 5 -12.60 3.43 5.50
N ASN A 6 -13.89 3.24 5.76
CA ASN A 6 -14.57 1.96 5.48
C ASN A 6 -14.73 1.66 3.98
N ASN A 7 -14.36 2.61 3.11
CA ASN A 7 -14.32 2.42 1.66
C ASN A 7 -12.89 2.24 1.12
N MET A 8 -11.87 2.17 1.99
CA MET A 8 -10.48 2.07 1.55
C MET A 8 -10.26 0.79 0.70
N PHE A 9 -9.91 0.99 -0.56
CA PHE A 9 -9.57 -0.06 -1.54
C PHE A 9 -10.64 -1.14 -1.78
N ILE A 10 -11.91 -0.89 -1.46
CA ILE A 10 -12.98 -1.87 -1.71
C ILE A 10 -13.18 -2.18 -3.20
N GLY A 11 -12.81 -1.26 -4.09
CA GLY A 11 -12.87 -1.45 -5.55
C GLY A 11 -11.59 -1.98 -6.18
N ALA A 12 -10.53 -2.24 -5.39
CA ALA A 12 -9.28 -2.78 -5.91
C ALA A 12 -9.39 -4.29 -6.05
N THR A 13 -8.91 -4.82 -7.18
CA THR A 13 -8.83 -6.27 -7.43
C THR A 13 -7.58 -6.83 -6.76
N ASN A 14 -7.74 -7.85 -5.92
CA ASN A 14 -6.62 -8.54 -5.29
C ASN A 14 -5.97 -9.52 -6.29
N ALA A 15 -4.65 -9.39 -6.49
CA ALA A 15 -3.89 -10.25 -7.39
C ALA A 15 -3.84 -11.73 -6.97
N GLU A 16 -4.04 -12.04 -5.68
CA GLU A 16 -3.99 -13.42 -5.17
C GLU A 16 -5.20 -14.27 -5.58
N ASN A 17 -6.39 -13.66 -5.68
CA ASN A 17 -7.65 -14.37 -5.88
C ASN A 17 -8.55 -13.77 -6.98
N GLY A 18 -8.19 -12.62 -7.56
CA GLY A 18 -8.98 -11.94 -8.58
C GLY A 18 -10.27 -11.28 -8.06
N GLU A 19 -10.51 -11.26 -6.75
CA GLU A 19 -11.72 -10.70 -6.14
C GLU A 19 -11.50 -9.26 -5.66
N MET A 20 -12.56 -8.44 -5.71
CA MET A 20 -12.56 -7.10 -5.10
C MET A 20 -12.90 -7.20 -3.61
N ASN A 21 -12.34 -6.29 -2.80
CA ASN A 21 -12.60 -6.19 -1.36
C ASN A 21 -12.43 -7.51 -0.57
N LYS A 22 -11.48 -8.37 -0.97
CA LYS A 22 -11.25 -9.64 -0.28
C LYS A 22 -9.78 -10.00 -0.23
N ILE A 23 -9.19 -9.85 0.95
CA ILE A 23 -7.78 -10.12 1.21
C ILE A 23 -7.62 -11.05 2.41
N LYS A 24 -6.51 -11.80 2.44
CA LYS A 24 -6.18 -12.67 3.56
C LYS A 24 -5.52 -11.87 4.69
N ASN A 25 -6.08 -11.97 5.89
CA ASN A 25 -5.46 -11.48 7.10
C ASN A 25 -4.30 -12.41 7.48
N GLN A 26 -3.07 -11.92 7.36
CA GLN A 26 -1.86 -12.71 7.60
C GLN A 26 -1.62 -13.03 9.08
N LEU A 27 -2.41 -12.46 10.01
CA LEU A 27 -2.35 -12.81 11.43
C LEU A 27 -3.31 -13.95 11.80
N THR A 28 -4.48 -14.01 11.17
CA THR A 28 -5.52 -15.01 11.49
C THR A 28 -5.65 -16.11 10.45
N GLY A 29 -5.18 -15.88 9.22
CA GLY A 29 -5.36 -16.76 8.08
C GLY A 29 -6.71 -16.63 7.37
N GLU A 30 -7.62 -15.79 7.89
CA GLU A 30 -8.98 -15.63 7.38
C GLU A 30 -9.05 -14.60 6.24
N TRP A 31 -10.03 -14.76 5.35
CA TRP A 31 -10.32 -13.78 4.29
C TRP A 31 -11.34 -12.76 4.77
N GLY A 32 -11.11 -11.48 4.46
CA GLY A 32 -12.02 -10.40 4.86
C GLY A 32 -11.90 -9.16 3.98
N ALA A 33 -12.76 -8.18 4.29
CA ALA A 33 -12.75 -6.89 3.61
C ALA A 33 -11.45 -6.13 3.89
N VAL A 34 -10.97 -5.40 2.88
CA VAL A 34 -9.71 -4.63 2.97
C VAL A 34 -9.70 -3.64 4.16
N PRO A 35 -10.73 -2.80 4.37
CA PRO A 35 -10.73 -1.88 5.51
C PRO A 35 -10.74 -2.60 6.86
N ASP A 36 -11.42 -3.75 6.98
CA ASP A 36 -11.52 -4.51 8.22
C ASP A 36 -10.18 -5.15 8.59
N VAL A 37 -9.50 -5.75 7.60
CA VAL A 37 -8.15 -6.32 7.79
C VAL A 37 -7.14 -5.21 8.13
N ALA A 38 -7.23 -4.05 7.49
CA ALA A 38 -6.36 -2.92 7.80
C ALA A 38 -6.58 -2.37 9.22
N ARG A 39 -7.83 -2.31 9.68
CA ARG A 39 -8.16 -1.97 11.07
C ARG A 39 -7.62 -3.00 12.05
N HIS A 40 -7.76 -4.29 11.73
CA HIS A 40 -7.21 -5.37 12.53
C HIS A 40 -5.68 -5.26 12.67
N TYR A 41 -4.97 -4.98 11.58
CA TYR A 41 -3.53 -4.72 11.62
C TYR A 41 -3.19 -3.50 12.47
N LYS A 42 -3.89 -2.38 12.28
CA LYS A 42 -3.68 -1.16 13.07
C LYS A 42 -3.88 -1.40 14.57
N ALA A 43 -4.93 -2.12 14.96
CA ALA A 43 -5.23 -2.44 16.36
C ALA A 43 -4.14 -3.33 17.00
N ASN A 44 -3.51 -4.19 16.20
CA ASN A 44 -2.40 -5.06 16.62
C ASN A 44 -1.01 -4.43 16.41
N GLY A 45 -0.92 -3.13 16.10
CA GLY A 45 0.36 -2.44 15.89
C GLY A 45 1.12 -2.86 14.63
N VAL A 46 0.48 -3.61 13.72
CA VAL A 46 1.07 -4.06 12.47
C VAL A 46 1.00 -2.94 11.43
N LYS A 47 2.17 -2.58 10.91
CA LYS A 47 2.30 -1.65 9.78
C LYS A 47 2.20 -2.45 8.48
N TRP A 48 1.66 -1.83 7.45
CA TRP A 48 1.50 -2.45 6.14
C TRP A 48 1.89 -1.51 5.01
N VAL A 49 2.10 -2.11 3.84
CA VAL A 49 2.32 -1.44 2.56
C VAL A 49 1.30 -1.97 1.55
N ALA A 50 0.99 -1.18 0.52
CA ALA A 50 0.26 -1.68 -0.65
C ALA A 50 1.24 -1.80 -1.82
N VAL A 51 1.07 -2.86 -2.62
CA VAL A 51 1.80 -3.05 -3.88
C VAL A 51 0.80 -2.97 -5.02
N GLY A 52 1.11 -2.20 -6.05
CA GLY A 52 0.19 -1.94 -7.16
C GLY A 52 0.87 -1.85 -8.52
N ASP A 53 0.04 -1.80 -9.54
CA ASP A 53 0.49 -1.85 -10.94
C ASP A 53 0.79 -0.44 -11.50
N GLU A 54 0.54 -0.22 -12.79
CA GLU A 54 0.72 1.06 -13.46
C GLU A 54 -0.37 2.10 -13.14
N ASN A 55 -0.01 3.37 -13.30
CA ASN A 55 -0.89 4.54 -13.20
C ASN A 55 -1.75 4.56 -11.91
N TYR A 56 -1.18 4.09 -10.79
CA TYR A 56 -1.90 3.95 -9.54
C TYR A 56 -2.45 5.31 -9.03
N GLY A 57 -3.73 5.30 -8.65
CA GLY A 57 -4.44 6.50 -8.24
C GLY A 57 -5.01 7.31 -9.41
N GLU A 58 -5.20 6.67 -10.56
CA GLU A 58 -5.92 7.25 -11.71
C GLU A 58 -7.32 7.75 -11.33
N GLY A 59 -7.73 8.84 -11.97
CA GLY A 59 -9.07 9.39 -11.84
C GLY A 59 -9.15 10.59 -10.89
N SER A 60 -10.12 10.55 -9.98
CA SER A 60 -10.50 11.73 -9.19
C SER A 60 -9.40 12.17 -8.21
N SER A 61 -9.13 13.46 -8.13
CA SER A 61 -8.10 14.11 -7.31
C SER A 61 -8.33 14.06 -5.78
N ARG A 62 -9.18 13.16 -5.30
CA ARG A 62 -9.66 13.11 -3.91
C ARG A 62 -8.49 12.87 -2.95
N GLU A 63 -8.24 13.82 -2.06
CA GLU A 63 -7.23 13.70 -1.00
C GLU A 63 -7.54 12.55 -0.03
N HIS A 64 -8.82 12.15 0.10
CA HIS A 64 -9.25 11.01 0.91
C HIS A 64 -8.54 9.70 0.52
N ALA A 65 -8.25 9.49 -0.77
CA ALA A 65 -7.53 8.32 -1.23
C ALA A 65 -6.12 8.18 -0.62
N ALA A 66 -5.53 9.28 -0.14
CA ALA A 66 -4.27 9.27 0.60
C ALA A 66 -4.47 9.28 2.13
N LEU A 67 -5.50 9.96 2.62
CA LEU A 67 -5.81 10.05 4.05
C LEU A 67 -6.27 8.70 4.64
N GLU A 68 -7.07 7.93 3.91
CA GLU A 68 -7.64 6.66 4.39
C GLU A 68 -6.55 5.59 4.64
N PRO A 69 -5.63 5.29 3.69
CA PRO A 69 -4.49 4.42 3.94
C PRO A 69 -3.66 4.84 5.15
N ARG A 70 -3.40 6.15 5.28
CA ARG A 70 -2.61 6.69 6.39
C ARG A 70 -3.32 6.54 7.73
N HIS A 71 -4.63 6.77 7.76
CA HIS A 71 -5.48 6.59 8.94
C HIS A 71 -5.52 5.13 9.38
N LEU A 72 -5.62 4.19 8.44
CA LEU A 72 -5.70 2.76 8.70
C LEU A 72 -4.34 2.06 8.88
N GLY A 73 -3.26 2.81 9.12
CA GLY A 73 -1.97 2.26 9.54
C GLY A 73 -0.96 1.98 8.42
N GLY A 74 -1.29 2.33 7.17
CA GLY A 74 -0.39 2.21 6.02
C GLY A 74 0.86 3.08 6.17
N ARG A 75 1.95 2.64 5.54
CA ARG A 75 3.25 3.35 5.58
C ARG A 75 3.83 3.67 4.22
N ALA A 76 3.66 2.78 3.24
CA ALA A 76 4.14 2.99 1.89
C ALA A 76 3.16 2.41 0.87
N ILE A 77 3.19 2.99 -0.32
CA ILE A 77 2.50 2.49 -1.51
C ILE A 77 3.61 2.30 -2.54
N ILE A 78 3.80 1.07 -3.04
CA ILE A 78 4.90 0.68 -3.92
C ILE A 78 4.29 0.22 -5.24
N VAL A 79 4.54 0.94 -6.33
CA VAL A 79 3.84 0.70 -7.59
C VAL A 79 4.76 0.75 -8.80
N LYS A 80 4.30 0.32 -9.97
CA LYS A 80 5.08 0.53 -11.20
C LYS A 80 5.11 2.01 -11.59
N SER A 81 3.96 2.70 -11.48
CA SER A 81 3.86 4.14 -11.72
C SER A 81 2.65 4.75 -11.00
N PHE A 82 2.69 6.07 -10.74
CA PHE A 82 1.61 6.82 -10.10
C PHE A 82 0.93 7.78 -11.08
N ALA A 83 -0.37 8.03 -10.87
CA ALA A 83 -1.03 9.21 -11.39
C ALA A 83 -0.52 10.47 -10.67
N ARG A 84 -0.21 11.53 -11.43
CA ARG A 84 0.48 12.74 -10.96
C ARG A 84 -0.10 13.37 -9.67
N ILE A 85 -1.41 13.50 -9.59
CA ILE A 85 -2.07 14.17 -8.46
C ILE A 85 -2.05 13.28 -7.21
N HIS A 86 -2.27 11.98 -7.39
CA HIS A 86 -2.37 11.06 -6.27
C HIS A 86 -1.02 10.89 -5.54
N GLU A 87 0.08 10.84 -6.29
CA GLU A 87 1.45 10.81 -5.71
C GLU A 87 1.69 12.00 -4.77
N THR A 88 1.26 13.20 -5.18
CA THR A 88 1.39 14.42 -4.38
C THR A 88 0.57 14.33 -3.09
N ASN A 89 -0.64 13.80 -3.18
CA ASN A 89 -1.51 13.62 -2.01
C ASN A 89 -0.90 12.64 -1.00
N LEU A 90 -0.34 11.52 -1.47
CA LEU A 90 0.36 10.55 -0.60
C LEU A 90 1.52 11.20 0.17
N LYS A 91 2.37 11.99 -0.51
CA LYS A 91 3.47 12.74 0.11
C LYS A 91 2.96 13.71 1.18
N LYS A 92 1.91 14.48 0.87
CA LYS A 92 1.31 15.44 1.82
C LYS A 92 0.77 14.78 3.10
N GLN A 93 0.30 13.53 3.01
CA GLN A 93 -0.21 12.79 4.16
C GLN A 93 0.86 11.96 4.90
N GLY A 94 2.14 12.10 4.52
CA GLY A 94 3.24 11.41 5.18
C GLY A 94 3.24 9.89 4.91
N LEU A 95 2.70 9.46 3.77
CA LEU A 95 2.97 8.13 3.20
C LEU A 95 4.21 8.20 2.31
N LEU A 96 4.87 7.07 2.10
CA LEU A 96 5.95 6.92 1.14
C LEU A 96 5.39 6.37 -0.18
N PRO A 97 5.10 7.21 -1.19
CA PRO A 97 4.90 6.73 -2.55
C PRO A 97 6.26 6.36 -3.16
N LEU A 98 6.44 5.09 -3.49
CA LEU A 98 7.65 4.54 -4.09
C LEU A 98 7.31 3.87 -5.41
N THR A 99 8.19 4.02 -6.39
CA THR A 99 8.11 3.27 -7.64
C THR A 99 9.20 2.23 -7.70
N PHE A 100 8.93 1.11 -8.37
CA PHE A 100 9.98 0.14 -8.67
C PHE A 100 11.03 0.77 -9.59
N ALA A 101 12.31 0.53 -9.30
CA ALA A 101 13.40 0.90 -10.22
C ALA A 101 13.36 0.06 -11.50
N ASN A 102 12.90 -1.19 -11.38
CA ASN A 102 12.58 -2.08 -12.49
C ASN A 102 11.15 -2.60 -12.32
N ALA A 103 10.26 -2.26 -13.25
CA ALA A 103 8.84 -2.62 -13.19
C ALA A 103 8.60 -4.15 -13.10
N ALA A 104 9.52 -4.98 -13.61
CA ALA A 104 9.44 -6.44 -13.52
C ALA A 104 9.66 -6.98 -12.09
N ASP A 105 10.18 -6.16 -11.17
CA ASP A 105 10.30 -6.56 -9.75
C ASP A 105 8.94 -6.68 -9.07
N TYR A 106 7.88 -6.09 -9.65
CA TYR A 106 6.49 -6.30 -9.21
C TYR A 106 6.15 -7.79 -9.13
N ASP A 107 6.53 -8.57 -10.15
CA ASP A 107 6.20 -10.00 -10.25
C ASP A 107 6.97 -10.87 -9.24
N LYS A 108 7.96 -10.30 -8.55
CA LYS A 108 8.74 -10.99 -7.51
C LYS A 108 8.08 -10.92 -6.14
N ILE A 109 7.11 -10.03 -5.93
CA ILE A 109 6.47 -9.82 -4.63
C ILE A 109 5.23 -10.69 -4.50
N GLN A 110 5.14 -11.43 -3.40
CA GLN A 110 3.99 -12.27 -3.04
C GLN A 110 3.18 -11.66 -1.89
N PRO A 111 1.86 -11.92 -1.81
CA PRO A 111 0.99 -11.39 -0.73
C PRO A 111 1.41 -11.77 0.69
N THR A 112 2.17 -12.87 0.84
CA THR A 112 2.66 -13.39 2.13
C THR A 112 4.01 -12.81 2.54
N ASP A 113 4.68 -12.08 1.66
CA ASP A 113 6.03 -11.54 1.90
C ASP A 113 6.05 -10.50 3.03
N LYS A 114 7.19 -10.44 3.73
CA LYS A 114 7.51 -9.33 4.63
C LYS A 114 8.43 -8.35 3.93
N ILE A 115 8.03 -7.08 3.91
CA ILE A 115 8.74 -5.99 3.25
C ILE A 115 9.43 -5.10 4.28
N SER A 116 10.73 -4.86 4.09
CA SER A 116 11.52 -3.91 4.87
C SER A 116 12.05 -2.80 3.96
N LEU A 117 11.70 -1.54 4.26
CA LEU A 117 12.24 -0.37 3.58
C LEU A 117 13.45 0.16 4.36
N LEU A 118 14.63 -0.03 3.80
CA LEU A 118 15.91 0.24 4.47
C LEU A 118 16.44 1.64 4.11
N GLY A 119 17.32 2.18 4.96
CA GLY A 119 18.03 3.43 4.68
C GLY A 119 17.19 4.71 4.78
N LEU A 120 15.98 4.65 5.32
CA LEU A 120 15.08 5.81 5.43
C LEU A 120 15.64 6.98 6.25
N LYS A 121 16.58 6.72 7.17
CA LYS A 121 17.29 7.78 7.93
C LYS A 121 18.14 8.70 7.04
N ASP A 122 18.60 8.19 5.89
CA ASP A 122 19.48 8.87 4.95
C ASP A 122 18.72 9.15 3.63
N LEU A 123 17.40 9.35 3.71
CA LEU A 123 16.54 9.64 2.57
C LEU A 123 16.93 10.99 1.97
N ALA A 124 17.18 11.02 0.66
CA ALA A 124 17.58 12.22 -0.06
C ALA A 124 16.99 12.23 -1.47
N PRO A 125 16.73 13.41 -2.07
CA PRO A 125 16.33 13.50 -3.47
C PRO A 125 17.29 12.75 -4.41
N GLY A 126 16.74 11.98 -5.35
CA GLY A 126 17.52 11.20 -6.32
C GLY A 126 18.17 9.93 -5.78
N LYS A 127 18.14 9.68 -4.46
CA LYS A 127 18.66 8.46 -3.85
C LYS A 127 17.55 7.40 -3.74
N PRO A 128 17.69 6.22 -4.36
CA PRO A 128 16.71 5.14 -4.23
C PRO A 128 16.60 4.60 -2.80
N VAL A 129 15.42 4.07 -2.47
CA VAL A 129 15.17 3.32 -1.22
C VAL A 129 15.33 1.83 -1.50
N THR A 130 16.14 1.14 -0.69
CA THR A 130 16.28 -0.32 -0.80
C THR A 130 15.07 -1.00 -0.14
N CYS A 131 14.41 -1.87 -0.91
CA CYS A 131 13.34 -2.74 -0.44
C CYS A 131 13.89 -4.16 -0.29
N GLU A 132 13.91 -4.68 0.94
CA GLU A 132 14.20 -6.09 1.21
C GLU A 132 12.87 -6.85 1.27
N VAL A 133 12.78 -7.94 0.53
CA VAL A 133 11.62 -8.82 0.46
C VAL A 133 12.00 -10.16 1.07
N LYS A 134 11.29 -10.56 2.13
CA LYS A 134 11.45 -11.86 2.78
C LYS A 134 10.24 -12.74 2.46
N HIS A 135 10.47 -13.75 1.64
CA HIS A 135 9.49 -14.79 1.35
C HIS A 135 9.17 -15.64 2.59
N ALA A 136 7.92 -16.09 2.68
CA ALA A 136 7.43 -16.93 3.76
C ALA A 136 7.95 -18.38 3.65
#